data_AF-A0A7W9G5V4-F1
#
_entry.id   AF-A0A7W9G5V4-F1
#
_cell.length_a   1.000
_cell.length_b   1.000
_cell.length_c   1.000
_cell.angle_alpha   90.00
_cell.angle_beta   90.00
_cell.angle_gamma   90.00
#
_symmetry.space_group_name_H-M   'P 1'
#
loop_
_entity.id
_entity.type
_entity.pdbx_description
1 polymer ?
#
loop_
_entity_poly.entity_id
_entity_poly.type
_entity_poly.pdbx_seq_one_letter_code
_entity_poly.pdbx_strand_id
1 'polypeptide(L)'
;MTPAVAAVCLAGEHGIRVVDPVVLNDSFNLRVHLCPALMTAGRALAELHEAMRGFPGELPYLGPVLDEPLRLLELLDGEVPPGVLARLRDAHADLAERLAGRTAQAVHGDAHPGNLLAAPAGLLWNAPAAPPARPPR
;
A
#
# COMPACT_ATOMS: atom_id res chain seq x y z
N MET A 1 22.56 -3.78 -24.21
CA MET A 1 22.09 -3.65 -22.81
C MET A 1 20.57 -3.63 -22.87
N THR A 2 19.87 -4.52 -22.17
CA THR A 2 18.41 -4.49 -22.20
C THR A 2 17.89 -3.32 -21.35
N PRO A 3 16.71 -2.77 -21.64
CA PRO A 3 16.14 -1.67 -20.83
C PRO A 3 16.01 -2.05 -19.34
N ALA A 4 15.72 -3.32 -19.04
CA ALA A 4 15.69 -3.85 -17.68
C ALA A 4 17.05 -3.79 -16.97
N VAL A 5 18.14 -4.13 -17.67
CA VAL A 5 19.50 -4.03 -17.12
C VAL A 5 19.88 -2.58 -16.84
N ALA A 6 19.52 -1.65 -17.75
CA ALA A 6 19.75 -0.22 -17.53
C ALA A 6 18.98 0.31 -16.31
N ALA A 7 17.72 -0.12 -16.12
CA ALA A 7 16.92 0.25 -14.95
C ALA A 7 17.52 -0.28 -13.64
N VAL A 8 18.04 -1.52 -13.63
CA VAL A 8 18.72 -2.10 -12.45
C VAL A 8 20.02 -1.36 -12.12
N CYS A 9 20.83 -1.02 -13.13
CA CYS A 9 22.05 -0.24 -12.93
C CYS A 9 21.75 1.15 -12.33
N LEU A 10 20.79 1.87 -12.91
CA LEU A 10 20.35 3.17 -12.40
C LEU A 10 19.85 3.07 -10.96
N ALA A 11 19.04 2.05 -10.64
CA ALA A 11 18.60 1.81 -9.27
C ALA A 11 19.76 1.58 -8.29
N GLY A 12 20.80 0.86 -8.73
CA GLY A 12 22.03 0.67 -7.99
C GLY A 12 22.79 1.97 -7.70
N GLU A 13 22.86 2.88 -8.67
CA GLU A 13 23.45 4.23 -8.50
C GLU A 13 22.72 5.05 -7.43
N HIS A 14 21.43 4.79 -7.23
CA HIS A 14 20.59 5.41 -6.20
C HIS A 14 20.49 4.60 -4.89
N GLY A 15 21.33 3.57 -4.72
CA GLY A 15 21.36 2.76 -3.49
C GLY A 15 20.16 1.81 -3.33
N ILE A 16 19.36 1.62 -4.39
CA ILE A 16 18.22 0.71 -4.41
C ILE A 16 18.73 -0.67 -4.86
N ARG A 17 18.79 -1.61 -3.92
CA ARG A 17 19.11 -3.01 -4.25
C ARG A 17 17.89 -3.71 -4.87
N VAL A 18 18.08 -4.26 -6.06
CA VAL A 18 17.06 -5.00 -6.83
C VAL A 18 17.43 -6.47 -6.90
N VAL A 19 16.51 -7.35 -6.52
CA VAL A 19 16.76 -8.81 -6.45
C VAL A 19 16.11 -9.56 -7.62
N ASP A 20 14.99 -9.07 -8.17
CA ASP A 20 14.26 -9.71 -9.27
C ASP A 20 13.49 -8.66 -10.11
N PRO A 21 14.09 -8.12 -11.18
CA PRO A 21 13.46 -7.08 -12.00
C PRO A 21 12.45 -7.67 -13.00
N VAL A 22 11.18 -7.27 -12.92
CA VAL A 22 10.13 -7.71 -13.86
C VAL A 22 9.70 -6.56 -14.77
N VAL A 23 9.79 -6.74 -16.08
CA VAL A 23 9.24 -5.77 -17.05
C VAL A 23 7.72 -5.92 -17.11
N LEU A 24 6.99 -4.87 -16.74
CA LEU A 24 5.53 -4.84 -16.71
C LEU A 24 4.92 -4.27 -18.00
N ASN A 25 5.61 -3.35 -18.67
CA ASN A 25 5.21 -2.76 -19.96
C ASN A 25 6.45 -2.18 -20.66
N ASP A 26 6.53 -2.30 -21.98
CA ASP A 26 7.63 -1.80 -22.84
C ASP A 26 7.18 -0.98 -24.07
N SER A 27 5.88 -0.66 -24.20
CA SER A 27 5.35 -0.06 -25.42
C SER A 27 5.46 1.47 -25.50
N PHE A 28 5.31 2.20 -24.39
CA PHE A 28 5.41 3.69 -24.36
C PHE A 28 6.27 4.23 -23.22
N ASN A 29 6.35 3.51 -22.11
CA ASN A 29 7.29 3.72 -21.02
C ASN A 29 7.76 2.35 -20.55
N LEU A 30 9.05 2.19 -20.27
CA LEU A 30 9.55 0.99 -19.61
C LEU A 30 9.14 1.05 -18.14
N ARG A 31 8.30 0.11 -17.70
CA ARG A 31 7.97 -0.07 -16.28
C ARG A 31 8.63 -1.34 -15.77
N VAL A 32 9.67 -1.20 -14.95
CA VAL A 32 10.33 -2.33 -14.31
C VAL A 32 9.93 -2.36 -12.85
N HIS A 33 9.34 -3.47 -12.41
CA HIS A 33 9.14 -3.72 -11.00
C HIS A 33 10.51 -4.07 -10.40
N LEU A 34 11.12 -3.09 -9.75
CA LEU A 34 12.29 -3.29 -8.94
C LEU A 34 11.78 -3.54 -7.53
N CYS A 35 11.68 -4.79 -7.10
CA CYS A 35 11.28 -5.09 -5.72
C CYS A 35 12.36 -4.53 -4.79
N PRO A 36 12.14 -3.38 -4.12
CA PRO A 36 13.15 -2.83 -3.23
C PRO A 36 13.27 -3.79 -2.05
N ALA A 37 14.45 -3.85 -1.42
CA ALA A 37 14.58 -4.56 -0.15
C ALA A 37 13.47 -4.08 0.81
N LEU A 38 12.82 -5.01 1.53
CA LEU A 38 11.67 -4.70 2.42
C LEU A 38 11.96 -3.54 3.38
N MET A 39 13.20 -3.41 3.85
CA MET A 39 13.63 -2.30 4.71
C MET A 39 13.58 -0.93 4.03
N THR A 40 13.93 -0.85 2.75
CA THR A 40 13.88 0.40 1.99
C THR A 40 12.42 0.82 1.78
N ALA A 41 11.54 -0.12 1.42
CA ALA A 41 10.11 0.15 1.26
C ALA A 41 9.46 0.58 2.59
N GLY A 42 9.81 -0.08 3.69
CA GLY A 42 9.31 0.29 5.03
C GLY A 42 9.76 1.68 5.47
N ARG A 43 11.01 2.06 5.18
CA ARG A 43 11.51 3.42 5.47
C ARG A 43 10.77 4.48 4.66
N ALA A 44 10.61 4.25 3.35
CA ALA A 44 9.88 5.17 2.48
C ALA A 44 8.42 5.35 2.91
N LEU A 45 7.78 4.29 3.45
CA LEU A 45 6.41 4.38 3.95
C LEU A 45 6.33 5.17 5.26
N ALA A 46 7.30 4.98 6.15
CA ALA A 46 7.38 5.76 7.39
C ALA A 46 7.59 7.26 7.12
N GLU A 47 8.47 7.59 6.17
CA GLU A 47 8.71 8.98 5.73
C GLU A 47 7.44 9.61 5.14
N LEU A 48 6.68 8.86 4.34
CA LEU A 48 5.39 9.31 3.83
C LEU A 48 4.39 9.59 4.97
N HIS A 49 4.21 8.66 5.91
CA HIS A 49 3.27 8.84 7.03
C HIS A 49 3.65 10.04 7.90
N GLU A 50 4.95 10.29 8.10
CA GLU A 50 5.40 11.47 8.82
C GLU A 50 5.03 12.76 8.09
N ALA A 51 5.25 12.82 6.78
CA ALA A 51 4.86 13.98 5.96
C ALA A 51 3.33 14.19 5.93
N MET A 52 2.54 13.11 6.03
CA MET A 52 1.06 13.16 6.00
C MET A 52 0.41 13.48 7.35
N ARG A 53 1.15 13.41 8.47
CA ARG A 53 0.59 13.55 9.82
C ARG A 53 -0.15 14.88 10.06
N GLY A 54 0.27 15.94 9.37
CA GLY A 54 -0.33 17.27 9.42
C GLY A 54 -1.21 17.63 8.21
N PHE A 55 -1.61 16.64 7.39
CA PHE A 55 -2.38 16.92 6.19
C PHE A 55 -3.71 17.61 6.52
N PRO A 56 -3.95 18.85 6.03
CA PRO A 56 -5.10 19.66 6.44
C PRO A 56 -6.37 19.36 5.64
N GLY A 57 -6.28 18.54 4.59
CA GLY A 57 -7.40 18.22 3.72
C GLY A 57 -8.32 17.18 4.32
N GLU A 58 -9.59 17.23 3.93
CA GLU A 58 -10.55 16.18 4.25
C GLU A 58 -10.23 14.94 3.40
N LEU A 59 -10.07 13.81 4.07
CA LEU A 59 -9.96 12.50 3.43
C LEU A 59 -11.21 11.69 3.77
N PRO A 60 -11.70 10.85 2.83
CA PRO A 60 -12.73 9.90 3.18
C PRO A 60 -12.22 9.09 4.37
N TYR A 61 -12.94 9.17 5.48
CA TYR A 61 -12.71 8.25 6.57
C TYR A 61 -12.90 6.86 5.97
N LEU A 62 -11.92 6.00 6.18
CA LEU A 62 -11.89 4.61 5.72
C LEU A 62 -13.00 3.76 6.38
N GLY A 63 -14.17 4.34 6.71
CA GLY A 63 -15.35 3.65 7.23
C GLY A 63 -15.70 2.38 6.44
N PRO A 64 -15.73 2.41 5.08
CA PRO A 64 -15.88 1.20 4.30
C PRO A 64 -14.79 0.15 4.56
N VAL A 65 -13.53 0.56 4.79
CA VAL A 65 -12.39 -0.33 5.06
C VAL A 65 -12.33 -0.78 6.53
N LEU A 66 -13.01 -0.10 7.45
CA LEU A 66 -13.18 -0.55 8.84
C LEU A 66 -14.38 -1.51 8.99
N ASP A 67 -15.42 -1.34 8.17
CA ASP A 67 -16.57 -2.25 8.09
C ASP A 67 -16.31 -3.46 7.17
N GLU A 68 -15.39 -3.32 6.21
CA GLU A 68 -15.03 -4.36 5.24
C GLU A 68 -14.50 -5.64 5.91
N PRO A 69 -13.63 -5.60 6.94
CA PRO A 69 -13.23 -6.79 7.68
C PRO A 69 -14.41 -7.61 8.20
N LEU A 70 -15.43 -6.96 8.76
CA LEU A 70 -16.64 -7.66 9.23
C LEU A 70 -17.39 -8.32 8.06
N ARG A 71 -17.59 -7.60 6.95
CA ARG A 71 -18.22 -8.16 5.75
C ARG A 71 -17.44 -9.33 5.16
N LEU A 72 -16.10 -9.23 5.13
CA LEU A 72 -15.24 -10.30 4.65
C LEU A 72 -15.34 -11.54 5.55
N LEU A 73 -15.43 -11.36 6.87
CA LEU A 73 -15.65 -12.46 7.81
C LEU A 73 -17.01 -13.14 7.61
N GLU A 74 -18.06 -12.39 7.24
CA GLU A 74 -19.36 -12.96 6.87
C GLU A 74 -19.27 -13.77 5.57
N LEU A 75 -18.55 -13.27 4.56
CA LEU A 75 -18.34 -13.97 3.30
C LEU A 75 -17.49 -15.25 3.42
N LEU A 76 -16.67 -15.35 4.46
CA LEU A 76 -15.86 -16.54 4.74
C LEU A 76 -16.63 -17.65 5.47
N ASP A 77 -17.88 -17.41 5.89
CA ASP A 77 -18.69 -18.41 6.57
C ASP A 77 -19.04 -19.58 5.63
N GLY A 78 -18.65 -20.79 6.03
CA GLY A 78 -18.75 -21.99 5.19
C GLY A 78 -17.62 -22.16 4.15
N GLU A 79 -16.85 -21.11 3.84
CA GLU A 79 -15.71 -21.17 2.89
C GLU A 79 -14.39 -21.60 3.56
N VAL A 80 -14.30 -21.46 4.88
CA VAL A 80 -13.13 -21.87 5.67
C VAL A 80 -13.52 -22.77 6.84
N PRO A 81 -12.59 -23.58 7.38
CA PRO A 81 -12.88 -24.39 8.55
C PRO A 81 -13.40 -23.54 9.73
N PRO A 82 -14.41 -23.99 10.49
CA PRO A 82 -15.04 -23.18 11.54
C PRO A 82 -14.06 -22.64 12.59
N GLY A 83 -13.04 -23.43 12.94
CA GLY A 83 -11.99 -22.99 13.87
C GLY A 83 -11.10 -21.87 13.34
N VAL A 84 -10.91 -21.78 12.01
CA VAL A 84 -10.19 -20.66 11.37
C VAL A 84 -11.03 -19.39 11.44
N LEU A 85 -12.31 -19.50 11.08
CA LEU A 85 -13.23 -18.35 11.11
C LEU A 85 -13.41 -17.80 12.54
N ALA A 86 -13.53 -18.68 13.54
CA ALA A 86 -13.60 -18.27 14.94
C ALA A 86 -12.36 -17.47 15.36
N ARG A 87 -11.16 -17.96 15.04
CA ARG A 87 -9.91 -17.26 15.36
C ARG A 87 -9.80 -15.90 14.66
N LEU A 88 -10.29 -15.79 13.43
CA LEU A 88 -10.29 -14.51 12.71
C LEU A 88 -11.28 -13.52 13.33
N ARG A 89 -12.47 -13.98 13.75
CA ARG A 89 -13.46 -13.17 14.47
C ARG A 89 -12.92 -12.67 15.81
N ASP A 90 -12.25 -13.54 16.59
CA ASP A 90 -11.62 -13.16 17.85
C ASP A 90 -10.53 -12.10 17.64
N ALA A 91 -9.62 -12.33 16.68
CA ALA A 91 -8.55 -11.38 16.37
C ALA A 91 -9.08 -10.03 15.89
N HIS A 92 -10.19 -10.02 15.13
CA HIS A 92 -10.86 -8.79 14.72
C HIS A 92 -11.44 -8.04 15.93
N ALA A 93 -12.13 -8.72 16.84
CA ALA A 93 -12.70 -8.11 18.04
C ALA A 93 -11.59 -7.48 18.92
N ASP A 94 -10.50 -8.21 19.15
CA ASP A 94 -9.35 -7.73 19.91
C ASP A 94 -8.72 -6.48 19.27
N LEU A 95 -8.59 -6.47 17.94
CA LEU A 95 -8.02 -5.32 17.23
C LEU A 95 -8.95 -4.11 17.28
N ALA A 96 -10.26 -4.33 17.11
CA ALA A 96 -11.26 -3.26 17.20
C ALA A 96 -11.23 -2.58 18.57
N GLU A 97 -11.16 -3.36 19.66
CA GLU A 97 -11.03 -2.81 21.01
C GLU A 97 -9.72 -2.02 21.19
N ARG A 98 -8.60 -2.57 20.73
CA ARG A 98 -7.29 -1.90 20.83
C ARG A 98 -7.21 -0.60 20.04
N LEU A 99 -7.95 -0.49 18.94
CA LEU A 99 -7.98 0.69 18.08
C LEU A 99 -9.05 1.71 18.47
N ALA A 100 -10.04 1.31 19.28
CA ALA A 100 -11.09 2.20 19.75
C ALA A 100 -10.51 3.46 20.43
N GLY A 101 -11.02 4.63 20.05
CA GLY A 101 -10.60 5.91 20.61
C GLY A 101 -9.22 6.41 20.19
N ARG A 102 -8.51 5.69 19.31
CA ARG A 102 -7.24 6.19 18.74
C ARG A 102 -7.49 7.27 17.69
N THR A 103 -6.61 8.26 17.66
CA THR A 103 -6.60 9.27 16.60
C THR A 103 -6.15 8.66 15.29
N ALA A 104 -6.95 8.81 14.23
CA ALA A 104 -6.55 8.46 12.88
C ALA A 104 -5.61 9.53 12.31
N GLN A 105 -4.76 9.13 11.37
CA GLN A 105 -3.95 10.04 10.55
C GLN A 105 -4.17 9.74 9.08
N ALA A 106 -3.85 10.69 8.22
CA ALA A 106 -3.79 10.47 6.79
C ALA A 106 -2.72 9.41 6.45
N VAL A 107 -3.08 8.45 5.61
CA VAL A 107 -2.20 7.36 5.14
C VAL A 107 -2.38 7.16 3.64
N HIS A 108 -1.48 6.42 3.00
CA HIS A 108 -1.60 6.09 1.57
C HIS A 108 -2.86 5.26 1.23
N GLY A 109 -3.30 4.39 2.15
CA GLY A 109 -4.47 3.52 1.98
C GLY A 109 -4.26 2.25 1.14
N ASP A 110 -3.23 2.22 0.29
CA ASP A 110 -2.89 1.08 -0.59
C ASP A 110 -1.37 0.96 -0.80
N ALA A 111 -0.62 0.94 0.31
CA ALA A 111 0.84 0.89 0.26
C ALA A 111 1.34 -0.52 -0.03
N HIS A 112 1.89 -0.74 -1.23
CA HIS A 112 2.59 -1.97 -1.61
C HIS A 112 3.71 -1.67 -2.63
N PRO A 113 4.69 -2.57 -2.83
CA PRO A 113 5.84 -2.32 -3.73
C PRO A 113 5.47 -1.94 -5.16
N GLY A 114 4.29 -2.38 -5.64
CA GLY A 114 3.79 -2.02 -6.97
C GLY A 114 3.37 -0.54 -7.12
N ASN A 115 3.16 0.17 -6.02
CA ASN A 115 2.90 1.61 -5.98
C ASN A 115 4.16 2.44 -5.68
N LEU A 116 5.34 1.81 -5.57
CA LEU A 116 6.62 2.49 -5.48
C LEU A 116 7.22 2.72 -6.86
N LEU A 117 7.64 3.96 -7.10
CA LEU A 117 8.36 4.36 -8.31
C LEU A 117 9.79 4.72 -7.91
N ALA A 118 10.78 4.13 -8.58
CA ALA A 118 12.17 4.55 -8.45
C ALA A 118 12.41 5.78 -9.33
N ALA A 119 12.86 6.89 -8.73
CA ALA A 119 13.25 8.11 -9.42
C ALA A 119 14.69 8.50 -9.05
N PRO A 120 15.36 9.38 -9.83
CA PRO A 120 16.72 9.79 -9.52
C PRO A 120 16.89 10.47 -8.14
N ALA A 121 15.81 11.05 -7.61
CA ALA A 121 15.81 11.66 -6.28
C ALA A 121 15.44 10.68 -5.15
N GLY A 122 15.17 9.41 -5.46
CA GLY A 122 14.74 8.39 -4.51
C GLY A 122 13.40 7.75 -4.86
N LEU A 123 12.81 7.05 -3.89
CA LEU A 123 11.53 6.39 -4.05
C LEU A 123 10.36 7.39 -3.95
N LEU A 124 9.40 7.26 -4.85
CA LEU A 124 8.16 8.03 -4.87
C LEU A 124 6.96 7.10 -4.74
N TRP A 125 5.93 7.54 -4.01
CA TRP A 125 4.67 6.83 -3.88
C TRP A 125 3.65 7.30 -4.92
N ASN A 126 3.07 6.38 -5.67
CA ASN A 126 1.95 6.67 -6.55
C ASN A 126 0.64 6.62 -5.77
N ALA A 127 -0.04 7.76 -5.60
CA ALA A 127 -1.37 7.77 -5.01
C ALA A 127 -2.38 7.19 -6.00
N PRO A 128 -3.22 6.20 -5.63
CA PRO A 128 -4.40 5.89 -6.44
C PRO A 128 -5.27 7.15 -6.50
N ALA A 129 -5.79 7.47 -7.69
CA ALA A 129 -6.72 8.57 -7.84
C ALA A 129 -7.88 8.38 -6.86
N ALA A 130 -8.20 9.41 -6.05
CA ALA A 130 -9.43 9.41 -5.28
C ALA A 130 -10.60 9.13 -6.24
N PRO A 131 -11.56 8.25 -5.89
CA PRO A 131 -12.75 8.09 -6.70
C PRO A 131 -13.38 9.49 -6.91
N PRO A 132 -13.86 9.82 -8.12
CA PRO A 132 -14.43 11.13 -8.37
C PRO A 132 -15.53 11.41 -7.35
N ALA A 133 -15.50 12.61 -6.76
CA ALA A 133 -16.54 13.06 -5.84
C ALA A 133 -17.90 12.87 -6.51
N ARG A 134 -18.80 12.10 -5.87
CA ARG A 134 -20.14 11.89 -6.39
C ARG A 134 -20.86 13.25 -6.36
N PRO A 135 -21.45 13.73 -7.48
CA PRO A 135 -22.17 15.00 -7.46
C PRO A 135 -23.34 14.92 -6.46
N PRO A 136 -23.72 16.06 -5.83
CA PRO A 136 -24.86 16.11 -4.94
C PRO A 136 -26.13 15.67 -5.69
N ARG A 137 -26.97 14.91 -4.99
CA ARG A 137 -28.28 14.43 -5.50
C ARG A 137 -29.23 15.59 -5.76
#